data_AF-A0A4R3YKB7-F1
#
_entry.id   AF-A0A4R3YKB7-F1
#
_cell.length_a   1.000
_cell.length_b   1.000
_cell.length_c   1.000
_cell.angle_alpha   90.00
_cell.angle_beta   90.00
_cell.angle_gamma   90.00
#
_symmetry.space_group_name_H-M   'P 1'
#
loop_
_entity.id
_entity.type
_entity.pdbx_description
1 polymer ?
#
loop_
_entity_poly.entity_id
_entity_poly.type
_entity_poly.pdbx_seq_one_letter_code
_entity_poly.pdbx_strand_id
1 'polypeptide(L)' 'MLIVDNYDQVEPHTDEIVRAGYGFSVLDEPHQGETFDLSNYMDMFRDWGWTGSAASQPKWIDIHN' A
#
# COMPACT_ATOMS: atom_id res chain seq x y z
N MET A 1 4.43 1.09 3.64
CA MET A 1 4.03 -0.19 2.99
C MET A 1 4.19 -0.02 1.49
N LEU A 2 4.85 -0.96 0.82
CA LEU A 2 4.91 -1.01 -0.64
C LEU A 2 3.79 -1.94 -1.16
N ILE A 3 3.13 -1.55 -2.24
CA ILE A 3 2.08 -2.34 -2.88
C ILE A 3 2.49 -2.58 -4.32
N VAL A 4 2.57 -3.85 -4.71
CA VAL A 4 2.98 -4.29 -6.05
C VAL A 4 1.99 -5.31 -6.59
N ASP A 5 1.92 -5.43 -7.92
CA ASP A 5 1.07 -6.41 -8.62
C ASP A 5 1.82 -7.71 -8.97
N ASN A 6 3.15 -7.70 -8.87
CA ASN A 6 3.98 -8.85 -9.17
C ASN A 6 5.09 -9.00 -8.13
N TYR A 7 5.17 -10.18 -7.50
CA TYR A 7 6.20 -10.50 -6.54
C TYR A 7 7.62 -10.44 -7.13
N ASP A 8 7.80 -10.76 -8.40
CA ASP A 8 9.11 -10.77 -9.07
C ASP A 8 9.78 -9.38 -9.06
N GLN A 9 8.99 -8.30 -8.92
CA GLN A 9 9.52 -6.93 -8.81
C GLN A 9 10.14 -6.65 -7.44
N VAL A 10 9.71 -7.36 -6.39
CA VAL A 10 10.15 -7.13 -5.01
C VAL A 10 11.03 -8.25 -4.47
N GLU A 11 10.96 -9.45 -5.05
CA GLU A 11 11.76 -10.62 -4.66
C GLU A 11 13.26 -10.28 -4.48
N PRO A 12 13.93 -9.59 -5.44
CA PRO A 12 15.36 -9.32 -5.32
C PRO A 12 15.72 -8.29 -4.23
N HIS A 13 14.72 -7.55 -3.73
CA HIS A 13 14.90 -6.39 -2.87
C HIS A 13 14.31 -6.59 -1.46
N THR A 14 13.75 -7.76 -1.17
CA THR A 14 13.06 -8.05 0.11
C THR A 14 13.90 -7.68 1.34
N ASP A 15 15.17 -8.07 1.38
CA ASP A 15 16.08 -7.74 2.48
C ASP A 15 16.37 -6.23 2.62
N GLU A 16 16.41 -5.49 1.51
CA GLU A 16 16.64 -4.04 1.52
C GLU A 16 15.41 -3.29 2.02
N ILE A 17 14.23 -3.72 1.54
CA ILE A 17 12.92 -3.19 1.94
C ILE A 17 12.74 -3.33 3.45
N VAL A 18 12.98 -4.53 3.99
CA VAL A 18 12.87 -4.80 5.43
C VAL A 18 13.89 -4.00 6.23
N ARG A 19 15.16 -3.95 5.80
CA ARG A 19 16.21 -3.17 6.49
C ARG A 19 15.92 -1.66 6.51
N ALA A 20 15.26 -1.14 5.49
CA ALA A 20 14.82 0.25 5.42
C ALA A 20 13.57 0.52 6.29
N GLY A 21 13.02 -0.49 6.97
CA GLY A 21 11.87 -0.37 7.86
C GLY A 21 10.51 -0.41 7.14
N TYR A 22 10.50 -0.83 5.87
CA TYR A 22 9.27 -0.98 5.09
C TYR A 22 8.79 -2.44 5.11
N GLY A 23 7.48 -2.61 4.99
CA GLY A 23 6.84 -3.87 4.58
C GLY A 23 6.33 -3.77 3.14
N PHE A 24 6.02 -4.91 2.52
CA PHE A 24 5.38 -4.98 1.20
C PHE A 24 4.22 -5.98 1.20
N SER A 25 3.24 -5.73 0.33
CA SER A 25 2.18 -6.68 -0.03
C SER A 25 2.07 -6.78 -1.54
N VAL A 26 1.78 -7.99 -2.03
CA VAL A 26 1.49 -8.26 -3.44
C VAL A 26 -0.02 -8.37 -3.59
N LEU A 27 -0.60 -7.57 -4.49
CA LEU A 27 -1.99 -7.67 -4.88
C LEU A 27 -2.09 -8.48 -6.18
N ASP A 28 -3.12 -9.30 -6.28
CA ASP A 28 -3.45 -10.05 -7.50
C ASP A 28 -4.73 -9.47 -8.12
N GLU A 29 -5.06 -9.93 -9.33
CA GLU A 29 -6.32 -9.56 -9.98
C GLU A 29 -7.52 -9.98 -9.11
N PRO A 30 -8.54 -9.11 -8.98
CA PRO A 30 -9.71 -9.41 -8.17
C PRO A 30 -10.44 -10.66 -8.68
N HIS A 31 -11.03 -11.43 -7.76
CA HIS A 31 -11.75 -12.64 -8.13
C HIS A 31 -13.05 -12.33 -8.88
N GLN A 32 -13.52 -13.26 -9.72
CA GLN A 32 -14.82 -13.12 -10.38
C GLN A 32 -15.94 -13.04 -9.32
N GLY A 33 -16.59 -11.87 -9.24
CA GLY A 33 -17.65 -11.59 -8.25
C GLY A 33 -17.19 -10.73 -7.06
N GLU A 34 -15.91 -10.39 -6.99
CA GLU A 34 -15.42 -9.42 -6.02
C GLU A 34 -15.99 -8.02 -6.33
N THR A 35 -16.55 -7.37 -5.32
CA THR A 35 -17.14 -6.04 -5.45
C THR A 35 -16.12 -5.00 -5.04
N PHE A 36 -15.80 -4.08 -5.93
CA PHE A 36 -14.90 -2.97 -5.61
C PHE A 36 -15.61 -1.96 -4.68
N ASP A 37 -15.06 -1.78 -3.47
CA ASP A 37 -15.49 -0.76 -2.51
C ASP A 37 -14.36 0.21 -2.20
N LEU A 38 -14.36 1.35 -2.88
CA LEU A 38 -13.37 2.40 -2.70
C LEU A 38 -13.26 2.88 -1.25
N SER A 39 -14.38 2.97 -0.51
CA SER A 39 -14.36 3.50 0.85
C SER A 39 -13.60 2.59 1.80
N ASN A 40 -13.81 1.28 1.67
CA ASN A 40 -13.10 0.27 2.45
C ASN A 40 -11.60 0.29 2.17
N TYR A 41 -11.19 0.42 0.89
CA TYR A 41 -9.78 0.57 0.54
C TYR A 41 -9.16 1.85 1.10
N MET A 42 -9.87 2.97 1.04
CA MET A 42 -9.40 4.25 1.60
C MET A 42 -9.18 4.14 3.12
N ASP A 43 -10.08 3.47 3.85
CA ASP A 43 -9.95 3.28 5.30
C ASP A 43 -8.79 2.35 5.65
N MET A 44 -8.64 1.22 4.93
CA MET A 44 -7.48 0.33 5.09
C MET A 44 -6.15 1.07 4.85
N PHE A 45 -6.05 1.88 3.79
CA PHE A 45 -4.83 2.63 3.49
C PHE A 45 -4.55 3.77 4.48
N ARG A 46 -5.59 4.37 5.09
CA ARG A 46 -5.41 5.34 6.18
C ARG A 46 -4.75 4.70 7.39
N ASP A 47 -5.21 3.51 7.80
CA ASP A 47 -4.64 2.77 8.94
C ASP A 47 -3.16 2.45 8.73
N TRP A 48 -2.74 2.21 7.49
CA TRP A 48 -1.34 1.97 7.14
C TRP A 48 -0.48 3.25 7.12
N GLY A 49 -1.12 4.41 6.97
CA GLY A 49 -0.48 5.71 6.93
C GLY A 49 0.32 5.99 5.65
N TRP A 50 0.78 7.25 5.53
CA TRP A 50 1.63 7.69 4.42
C TRP A 50 3.09 7.69 4.82
N THR A 51 3.95 7.12 3.97
CA THR A 51 5.40 7.03 4.19
C THR A 51 6.24 7.71 3.09
N GLY A 52 5.58 8.31 2.10
CA GLY A 52 6.21 9.09 1.04
C GLY A 52 6.44 10.55 1.43
N SER A 53 6.82 11.39 0.47
CA SER A 53 7.01 12.82 0.74
C SER A 53 5.69 13.48 1.16
N ALA A 54 5.73 14.38 2.13
CA ALA A 54 4.53 15.11 2.59
C ALA A 54 3.85 15.89 1.44
N ALA A 55 4.64 16.39 0.48
CA ALA A 55 4.14 17.10 -0.69
C ALA A 55 3.31 16.21 -1.64
N SER A 56 3.48 14.89 -1.58
CA SER A 56 2.78 13.91 -2.40
C SER A 56 1.69 13.15 -1.64
N GLN A 57 1.44 13.49 -0.38
CA GLN A 57 0.43 12.82 0.43
C GLN A 57 -0.98 13.07 -0.14
N PRO A 58 -1.78 12.01 -0.39
CA PRO A 58 -3.17 12.18 -0.76
C PRO A 58 -3.98 12.85 0.36
N LYS A 59 -4.80 13.85 0.01
CA LYS A 59 -5.62 14.62 0.97
C LYS A 59 -6.55 13.76 1.82
N TRP A 60 -6.95 12.59 1.33
CA TRP A 60 -7.84 11.70 2.05
C TRP A 60 -7.12 10.86 3.12
N ILE A 61 -5.79 10.75 3.09
CA ILE A 61 -5.01 10.07 4.16
C ILE A 61 -4.85 10.96 5.39
N ASP A 62 -5.12 12.26 5.28
CA ASP A 62 -4.78 13.23 6.31
C ASP A 62 -5.50 12.96 7.64
N ILE A 63 -4.71 12.66 8.67
CA ILE A 63 -5.15 12.39 10.05
C ILE A 63 -5.00 13.69 10.83
N HIS A 64 -5.72 14.73 10.43
CA HIS A 64 -5.94 15.86 11.32
C HIS A 64 -7.09 15.48 12.27
N ASN A 65 -6.72 14.99 13.47
CA ASN A 65 -7.53 15.21 14.68
C ASN A 65 -7.54 16.70 15.01
#